data_AF-A0A3M6UEI6-F1
#
_entry.id   AF-A0A3M6UEI6-F1
#
_cell.length_a   1.000
_cell.length_b   1.000
_cell.length_c   1.000
_cell.angle_alpha   90.00
_cell.angle_beta   90.00
_cell.angle_gamma   90.00
#
_symmetry.space_group_name_H-M   'P 1'
#
loop_
_entity.id
_entity.type
_entity.pdbx_description
1 polymer ?
#
loop_
_entity_poly.entity_id
_entity_poly.type
_entity_poly.pdbx_seq_one_letter_code
_entity_poly.pdbx_strand_id
1 'polypeptide(L)'
;MLIQTEATKVRGVCFSSSKHLDFERCSKQKSPVKISNFTIKNDSVLMNARVQIEELKKVTFLREEIPSTLNISMLLNCNKKLPATPGNVVKCETCGLRQKVSACSSQYHLQALLRHDDINTTVTFFNDTLLSALQLFKVDTKQSLSEDIVVEAFLNTPMLFVTFDKKTKVVAAVSVAEN
;
A
#
# COMPACT_ATOMS: atom_id res chain seq x y z
N MET A 1 13.94 -13.88 -1.80
CA MET A 1 14.88 -13.76 -0.67
C MET A 1 15.54 -12.39 -0.72
N LEU A 2 16.04 -11.87 0.39
CA LEU A 2 16.89 -10.67 0.41
C LEU A 2 18.31 -11.10 0.76
N ILE A 3 19.30 -10.60 0.03
CA ILE A 3 20.71 -10.94 0.20
C ILE A 3 21.42 -9.68 0.66
N GLN A 4 22.05 -9.73 1.83
CA GLN A 4 22.90 -8.65 2.32
C GLN A 4 24.32 -8.84 1.77
N THR A 5 24.86 -7.81 1.16
CA THR A 5 26.29 -7.68 0.84
C THR A 5 26.91 -6.60 1.73
N GLU A 6 28.22 -6.38 1.61
CA GLU A 6 28.92 -5.30 2.30
C GLU A 6 28.39 -3.91 1.91
N ALA A 7 28.00 -3.74 0.65
CA ALA A 7 27.59 -2.45 0.12
C ALA A 7 26.08 -2.19 0.27
N THR A 8 25.24 -3.23 0.14
CA THR A 8 23.79 -3.04 0.04
C THR A 8 23.00 -4.33 0.28
N LYS A 9 21.67 -4.23 0.30
CA LYS A 9 20.74 -5.35 0.28
C LYS A 9 20.14 -5.49 -1.11
N VAL A 10 20.28 -6.66 -1.71
CA VAL A 10 19.75 -6.94 -3.05
C VAL A 10 18.67 -8.01 -3.01
N ARG A 11 17.71 -7.91 -3.93
CA ARG A 11 16.68 -8.93 -4.09
C ARG A 11 17.27 -10.16 -4.79
N GLY A 12 17.16 -11.32 -4.15
CA GLY A 12 17.49 -12.61 -4.73
C GLY A 12 16.24 -13.37 -5.19
N VAL A 13 16.30 -13.95 -6.39
CA VAL A 13 15.25 -14.82 -6.95
C VAL A 13 15.89 -16.07 -7.52
N CYS A 14 15.52 -17.24 -6.99
CA CYS A 14 15.95 -18.54 -7.52
C CYS A 14 14.79 -19.25 -8.22
N PHE A 15 14.93 -19.52 -9.51
CA PHE A 15 13.92 -20.22 -10.31
C PHE A 15 14.05 -21.75 -10.26
N SER A 16 15.16 -22.27 -9.72
CA SER A 16 15.39 -23.70 -9.59
C SER A 16 14.80 -24.24 -8.28
N SER A 17 13.78 -25.09 -8.38
CA SER A 17 13.14 -25.75 -7.25
C SER A 17 14.10 -26.63 -6.46
N SER A 18 15.00 -27.35 -7.14
CA SER A 18 16.02 -28.20 -6.51
C SER A 18 16.98 -27.41 -5.60
N LYS A 19 17.11 -26.10 -5.79
CA LYS A 19 17.97 -25.22 -4.99
C LYS A 19 17.22 -24.49 -3.86
N HIS A 20 15.90 -24.56 -3.80
CA HIS A 20 15.12 -23.85 -2.77
C HIS A 20 15.46 -24.33 -1.35
N LEU A 21 15.61 -25.65 -1.16
CA LEU A 21 15.99 -26.22 0.13
C LEU A 21 17.38 -25.77 0.58
N ASP A 22 18.34 -25.65 -0.34
CA ASP A 22 19.68 -25.16 -0.04
C ASP A 22 19.63 -23.71 0.47
N PHE A 23 18.91 -22.82 -0.23
CA PHE A 23 18.76 -21.43 0.19
C PHE A 23 17.96 -21.27 1.49
N GLU A 24 16.94 -22.10 1.71
CA GLU A 24 16.17 -22.10 2.96
C GLU A 24 17.06 -22.54 4.14
N ARG A 25 17.87 -23.58 3.95
CA ARG A 25 18.85 -24.03 4.94
C ARG A 25 19.83 -22.91 5.28
N CYS A 26 20.46 -22.28 4.30
CA CYS A 26 21.40 -21.18 4.52
C CYS A 26 20.73 -19.99 5.22
N SER A 27 19.49 -19.64 4.82
CA SER A 27 18.73 -18.56 5.45
C SER A 27 18.41 -18.83 6.92
N LYS A 28 18.09 -20.09 7.29
CA LYS A 28 17.81 -20.48 8.68
C LYS A 28 19.06 -20.54 9.53
N GLN A 29 20.15 -21.09 8.98
CA GLN A 29 21.45 -21.17 9.65
C GLN A 29 22.06 -19.79 9.89
N LYS A 30 21.63 -18.77 9.13
CA LYS A 30 22.12 -17.40 9.24
C LYS A 30 23.64 -17.32 9.04
N SER A 31 24.20 -18.30 8.32
CA SER A 31 25.62 -18.39 8.01
C SER A 31 25.94 -17.61 6.74
N PRO A 32 27.12 -16.97 6.65
CA PRO A 32 27.50 -16.29 5.43
C PRO A 32 27.80 -17.30 4.32
N VAL A 33 27.45 -16.93 3.09
CA VAL A 33 27.63 -17.78 1.91
C VAL A 33 28.20 -16.98 0.75
N LYS A 34 28.95 -17.65 -0.10
CA LYS A 34 29.35 -17.17 -1.42
C LYS A 34 28.41 -17.77 -2.45
N ILE A 35 27.83 -16.92 -3.29
CA ILE A 35 26.95 -17.33 -4.38
C ILE A 35 27.67 -17.05 -5.69
N SER A 36 27.75 -18.03 -6.59
CA SER A 36 28.33 -17.89 -7.93
C SER A 36 27.38 -18.45 -9.00
N ASN A 37 27.68 -18.15 -10.26
CA ASN A 37 26.86 -18.52 -11.43
C ASN A 37 25.42 -17.96 -11.37
N PHE A 38 25.31 -16.67 -11.10
CA PHE A 38 24.04 -15.92 -11.13
C PHE A 38 24.06 -14.85 -12.23
N THR A 39 22.89 -14.27 -12.49
CA THR A 39 22.73 -13.13 -13.41
C THR A 39 22.17 -11.94 -12.66
N ILE A 40 22.62 -10.72 -12.97
CA ILE A 40 22.02 -9.50 -12.43
C ILE A 40 21.09 -8.90 -13.48
N LYS A 41 19.84 -8.60 -13.07
CA LYS A 41 18.86 -7.89 -13.92
C LYS A 41 17.99 -6.99 -13.03
N ASN A 42 17.86 -5.72 -13.38
CA ASN A 42 17.07 -4.72 -12.64
C ASN A 42 17.38 -4.77 -11.12
N ASP A 43 18.66 -4.68 -10.77
CA ASP A 43 19.17 -4.72 -9.38
C ASP A 43 18.81 -5.98 -8.58
N SER A 44 18.38 -7.03 -9.28
CA SER A 44 18.02 -8.32 -8.70
C SER A 44 19.03 -9.40 -9.13
N VAL A 45 19.40 -10.25 -8.17
CA VAL A 45 20.23 -11.43 -8.38
C VAL A 45 19.32 -12.59 -8.78
N LEU A 46 19.40 -13.01 -10.04
CA LEU A 46 18.65 -14.11 -10.62
C LEU A 46 19.50 -15.37 -10.64
N MET A 47 18.96 -16.43 -10.06
CA MET A 47 19.64 -17.71 -9.87
C MET A 47 18.84 -18.82 -10.57
N ASN A 48 19.55 -19.73 -11.23
CA ASN A 48 18.97 -20.89 -11.90
C ASN A 48 19.63 -22.18 -11.37
N ALA A 49 19.40 -23.31 -12.02
CA ALA A 49 19.91 -24.61 -11.58
C ALA A 49 21.46 -24.69 -11.50
N ARG A 50 22.17 -23.79 -12.17
CA ARG A 50 23.65 -23.73 -12.19
C ARG A 50 24.25 -22.90 -11.05
N VAL A 51 23.40 -22.26 -10.24
CA VAL A 51 23.87 -21.48 -9.09
C VAL A 51 24.63 -22.38 -8.12
N GLN A 52 25.77 -21.89 -7.65
CA GLN A 52 26.56 -22.57 -6.63
C GLN A 52 26.53 -21.74 -5.35
N ILE A 53 26.47 -22.44 -4.22
CA ILE A 53 26.43 -21.86 -2.89
C ILE A 53 27.55 -22.53 -2.09
N GLU A 54 28.50 -21.74 -1.63
CA GLU A 54 29.63 -22.19 -0.80
C GLU A 54 29.53 -21.52 0.57
N GLU A 55 29.73 -22.28 1.64
CA GLU A 55 29.75 -21.71 3.00
C GLU A 55 31.01 -20.87 3.21
N LEU A 56 30.83 -19.68 3.79
CA LEU A 56 31.92 -18.81 4.20
C LEU A 56 32.05 -18.86 5.72
N LYS A 57 33.29 -18.91 6.22
CA LYS A 57 33.55 -18.89 7.66
C LYS A 57 33.40 -17.50 8.28
N LYS A 58 33.59 -16.44 7.48
CA LYS A 58 33.64 -15.05 7.93
C LYS A 58 33.24 -14.12 6.77
N VAL A 59 32.58 -13.01 7.11
CA VAL A 59 32.36 -11.85 6.23
C VAL A 59 32.98 -10.61 6.87
N THR A 60 33.28 -9.59 6.07
CA THR A 60 33.90 -8.32 6.51
C THR A 60 32.90 -7.30 7.04
N PHE A 61 31.60 -7.56 6.90
CA PHE A 61 30.52 -6.67 7.30
C PHE A 61 29.67 -7.28 8.40
N LEU A 62 29.09 -6.43 9.25
CA LEU A 62 28.17 -6.84 10.29
C LEU A 62 26.85 -7.27 9.67
N ARG A 63 26.32 -8.39 10.15
CA ARG A 63 24.99 -8.84 9.76
C ARG A 63 23.94 -7.87 10.31
N GLU A 64 23.03 -7.46 9.46
CA GLU A 64 21.85 -6.70 9.86
C GLU A 64 20.67 -7.64 10.04
N GLU A 65 19.78 -7.32 10.98
CA GLU A 65 18.45 -7.95 10.98
C GLU A 65 17.70 -7.50 9.74
N ILE A 66 17.53 -8.44 8.81
CA ILE A 66 16.66 -8.25 7.67
C ILE A 66 15.25 -8.62 8.15
N PRO A 67 14.32 -7.65 8.27
CA PRO A 67 12.94 -7.98 8.61
C PRO A 67 12.42 -8.95 7.55
N SER A 68 12.15 -10.18 7.98
CA SER A 68 11.56 -11.23 7.15
C SER A 68 10.08 -10.94 6.99
N THR A 69 9.75 -9.88 6.27
CA THR A 69 8.37 -9.48 6.03
C THR A 69 8.20 -9.21 4.55
N LEU A 70 7.87 -10.27 3.81
CA LEU A 70 6.75 -10.14 2.88
C LEU A 70 5.50 -9.95 3.75
N ASN A 71 5.36 -8.79 4.39
CA ASN A 71 4.09 -8.42 5.00
C ASN A 71 3.13 -8.14 3.85
N ILE A 72 1.87 -8.54 4.02
CA ILE A 72 0.80 -8.28 3.05
C ILE A 72 0.72 -6.78 2.70
N SER A 73 1.21 -5.89 3.56
CA SER A 73 1.38 -4.47 3.28
C SER A 73 2.37 -4.12 2.16
N MET A 74 3.30 -4.99 1.77
CA MET A 74 4.11 -4.80 0.54
C MET A 74 3.28 -4.96 -0.75
N LEU A 75 2.07 -5.50 -0.69
CA LEU A 75 1.12 -5.51 -1.83
C LEU A 75 0.40 -4.16 -2.00
N LEU A 76 0.46 -3.27 -1.00
CA LEU A 76 -0.31 -2.02 -0.90
C LEU A 76 0.50 -0.77 -1.31
N ASN A 77 1.47 -0.90 -2.22
CA ASN A 77 2.27 0.26 -2.63
C ASN A 77 1.62 1.16 -3.69
N CYS A 78 0.41 0.84 -4.16
CA CYS A 78 -0.32 1.70 -5.10
C CYS A 78 -1.65 2.16 -4.50
N ASN A 79 -1.77 3.45 -4.17
CA ASN A 79 -3.04 4.11 -3.81
C ASN A 79 -3.92 4.36 -5.06
N LYS A 80 -3.97 3.39 -5.98
CA LYS A 80 -4.73 3.48 -7.23
C LYS A 80 -6.03 2.71 -7.08
N LYS A 81 -7.11 3.29 -7.61
CA LYS A 81 -8.43 2.67 -7.65
C LYS A 81 -8.33 1.32 -8.36
N LEU A 82 -8.80 0.28 -7.71
CA LEU A 82 -8.86 -1.06 -8.28
C LEU A 82 -10.19 -1.23 -9.03
N PRO A 83 -10.21 -1.98 -10.14
CA PRO A 83 -11.45 -2.28 -10.84
C PRO A 83 -12.36 -3.16 -9.97
N ALA A 84 -13.67 -2.99 -10.13
CA ALA A 84 -14.67 -3.85 -9.49
C ALA A 84 -14.67 -5.22 -10.21
N THR A 85 -13.84 -6.14 -9.74
CA THR A 85 -13.80 -7.52 -10.27
C THR A 85 -14.70 -8.45 -9.47
N PRO A 86 -15.60 -9.21 -10.11
CA PRO A 86 -16.29 -10.30 -9.45
C PRO A 86 -15.29 -11.41 -9.12
N GLY A 87 -15.04 -11.64 -7.82
CA GLY A 87 -14.13 -12.67 -7.34
C GLY A 87 -13.39 -12.28 -6.06
N ASN A 88 -12.59 -13.21 -5.54
CA ASN A 88 -11.87 -13.03 -4.28
C ASN A 88 -10.50 -12.36 -4.43
N VAL A 89 -10.02 -12.17 -5.66
CA VAL A 89 -8.70 -11.62 -5.98
C VAL A 89 -8.82 -10.57 -7.08
N VAL A 90 -8.20 -9.42 -6.87
CA VAL A 90 -8.14 -8.31 -7.82
C VAL A 90 -6.69 -8.08 -8.25
N LYS A 91 -6.49 -7.68 -9.50
CA LYS A 91 -5.19 -7.28 -10.07
C LYS A 91 -5.18 -5.76 -10.24
N CYS A 92 -4.17 -5.08 -9.71
CA CYS A 92 -3.94 -3.68 -10.04
C CYS A 92 -3.42 -3.56 -11.48
N GLU A 93 -4.10 -2.77 -12.31
CA GLU A 93 -3.68 -2.53 -13.69
C GLU A 93 -2.43 -1.66 -13.78
N THR A 94 -2.20 -0.78 -12.79
CA THR A 94 -1.05 0.13 -12.77
C THR A 94 0.24 -0.57 -12.36
N CYS A 95 0.25 -1.33 -11.27
CA CYS A 95 1.47 -1.96 -10.74
C CYS A 95 1.57 -3.46 -11.03
N GLY A 96 0.50 -4.08 -11.52
CA GLY A 96 0.45 -5.52 -11.85
C GLY A 96 0.33 -6.46 -10.65
N LEU A 97 0.36 -5.96 -9.41
CA LEU A 97 0.21 -6.75 -8.19
C LEU A 97 -1.21 -7.29 -8.03
N ARG A 98 -1.35 -8.39 -7.29
CA ARG A 98 -2.62 -9.07 -7.02
C ARG A 98 -2.87 -9.15 -5.52
N GLN A 99 -4.11 -8.93 -5.09
CA GLN A 99 -4.49 -8.94 -3.68
C GLN A 99 -5.89 -9.52 -3.47
N LYS A 100 -6.14 -10.09 -2.29
CA LYS A 100 -7.49 -10.50 -1.89
C LYS A 100 -8.39 -9.27 -1.77
N VAL A 101 -9.63 -9.34 -2.25
CA VAL A 101 -10.58 -8.22 -2.13
C VAL A 101 -10.79 -7.83 -0.66
N SER A 102 -10.89 -8.81 0.24
CA SER A 102 -11.01 -8.58 1.69
C SER A 102 -9.80 -7.92 2.35
N ALA A 103 -8.64 -7.90 1.70
CA ALA A 103 -7.45 -7.24 2.19
C ALA A 103 -7.25 -5.84 1.57
N CYS A 104 -8.08 -5.46 0.59
CA CYS A 104 -8.00 -4.13 -0.03
C CYS A 104 -8.54 -3.09 0.95
N SER A 105 -7.83 -1.98 1.12
CA SER A 105 -8.35 -0.86 1.89
C SER A 105 -9.50 -0.20 1.13
N SER A 106 -10.69 -0.19 1.72
CA SER A 106 -11.78 0.66 1.25
C SER A 106 -11.44 2.10 1.57
N GLN A 107 -11.37 2.94 0.54
CA GLN A 107 -11.20 4.38 0.68
C GLN A 107 -12.37 5.09 0.03
N TYR A 108 -12.84 6.14 0.69
CA TYR A 108 -13.92 6.96 0.18
C TYR A 108 -13.41 8.24 -0.47
N HIS A 109 -14.14 8.72 -1.47
CA HIS A 109 -13.88 9.95 -2.19
C HIS A 109 -15.22 10.62 -2.53
N LEU A 110 -15.38 11.89 -2.16
CA LEU A 110 -16.55 12.70 -2.48
C LEU A 110 -16.10 14.00 -3.16
N GLN A 111 -16.72 14.33 -4.28
CA GLN A 111 -16.66 15.68 -4.85
C GLN A 111 -17.98 16.38 -4.56
N ALA A 112 -17.91 17.50 -3.85
CA ALA A 112 -19.07 18.30 -3.49
C ALA A 112 -18.97 19.68 -4.11
N LEU A 113 -20.09 20.20 -4.61
CA LEU A 113 -20.21 21.59 -5.04
C LEU A 113 -20.72 22.41 -3.84
N LEU A 114 -19.86 23.26 -3.30
CA LEU A 114 -20.20 24.15 -2.18
C LEU A 114 -20.50 25.56 -2.71
N ARG A 115 -21.50 26.22 -2.15
CA ARG A 115 -21.82 27.62 -2.46
C ARG A 115 -21.45 28.51 -1.27
N HIS A 116 -20.73 29.58 -1.53
CA HIS A 116 -20.41 30.63 -0.56
C HIS A 116 -20.51 31.99 -1.26
N ASP A 117 -21.35 32.90 -0.75
CA ASP A 117 -21.59 34.24 -1.31
C ASP A 117 -21.76 34.25 -2.84
N ASP A 118 -22.66 33.40 -3.35
CA ASP A 118 -22.96 33.20 -4.78
C ASP A 118 -21.84 32.59 -5.64
N ILE A 119 -20.69 32.25 -5.04
CA ILE A 119 -19.60 31.54 -5.70
C ILE A 119 -19.76 30.05 -5.45
N ASN A 120 -19.87 29.29 -6.54
CA ASN A 120 -19.84 27.84 -6.49
C ASN A 120 -18.39 27.35 -6.58
N THR A 121 -17.97 26.53 -5.63
CA THR A 121 -16.64 25.90 -5.59
C THR A 121 -16.78 24.40 -5.45
N THR A 122 -16.26 23.65 -6.42
CA THR A 122 -16.11 22.20 -6.28
C THR A 122 -14.92 21.90 -5.38
N VAL A 123 -15.14 21.09 -4.34
CA VAL A 123 -14.09 20.62 -3.44
C VAL A 123 -14.07 19.10 -3.39
N THR A 124 -12.92 18.54 -3.04
CA THR A 124 -12.71 17.09 -2.93
C THR A 124 -12.45 16.70 -1.47
N PHE A 125 -13.29 15.81 -0.94
CA PHE A 125 -13.08 15.16 0.35
C PHE A 125 -12.47 13.78 0.10
N PHE A 126 -11.31 13.53 0.71
CA PHE A 126 -10.71 12.20 0.78
C PHE A 126 -11.12 11.49 2.06
N ASN A 127 -10.86 10.18 2.10
CA ASN A 127 -11.25 9.25 3.15
C ASN A 127 -11.33 9.87 4.55
N ASP A 128 -10.21 10.39 5.07
CA ASP A 128 -10.15 10.87 6.45
C ASP A 128 -11.06 12.08 6.67
N THR A 129 -11.00 13.07 5.77
CA THR A 129 -11.87 14.27 5.83
C THR A 129 -13.35 13.95 5.63
N LEU A 130 -13.67 12.97 4.81
CA LEU A 130 -15.05 12.53 4.60
C LEU A 130 -15.57 11.84 5.85
N LEU A 131 -14.80 10.91 6.42
CA LEU A 131 -15.18 10.23 7.66
C LEU A 131 -15.30 11.21 8.83
N SER A 132 -14.42 12.20 8.93
CA SER A 132 -14.55 13.29 9.92
C SER A 132 -15.84 14.09 9.72
N ALA A 133 -16.21 14.44 8.48
CA ALA A 133 -17.47 15.13 8.21
C ALA A 133 -18.68 14.29 8.63
N LEU A 134 -18.71 13.01 8.24
CA LEU A 134 -19.80 12.09 8.58
C LEU A 134 -19.96 11.89 10.10
N GLN A 135 -18.84 11.87 10.85
CA GLN A 135 -18.88 11.81 12.31
C GLN A 135 -19.52 13.06 12.92
N LEU A 136 -19.24 14.25 12.36
CA LEU A 136 -19.92 15.48 12.78
C LEU A 136 -21.43 15.43 12.50
N PHE A 137 -21.84 14.70 11.45
CA PHE A 137 -23.25 14.47 11.11
C PHE A 137 -23.89 13.33 11.91
N LYS A 138 -23.16 12.73 12.86
CA LYS A 138 -23.60 11.59 13.69
C LYS A 138 -23.94 10.33 12.89
N VAL A 139 -23.32 10.15 11.71
CA VAL A 139 -23.45 8.94 10.91
C VAL A 139 -22.50 7.86 11.46
N ASP A 140 -22.98 6.62 11.61
CA ASP A 140 -22.14 5.50 12.04
C ASP A 140 -21.18 5.08 10.92
N THR A 141 -19.93 5.54 11.02
CA THR A 141 -18.87 5.24 10.06
C THR A 141 -18.23 3.85 10.25
N LYS A 142 -18.67 3.05 11.24
CA LYS A 142 -18.12 1.71 11.48
C LYS A 142 -18.75 0.64 10.58
N GLN A 143 -19.86 0.97 9.92
CA GLN A 143 -20.57 0.10 9.00
C GLN A 143 -20.20 0.41 7.55
N SER A 144 -20.61 -0.46 6.62
CA SER A 144 -20.43 -0.22 5.19
C SER A 144 -21.25 1.01 4.76
N LEU A 145 -20.57 2.11 4.43
CA LEU A 145 -21.20 3.32 3.90
C LEU A 145 -21.60 3.12 2.43
N SER A 146 -22.89 3.27 2.12
CA SER A 146 -23.40 3.35 0.74
C SER A 146 -23.34 4.79 0.22
N GLU A 147 -23.43 4.95 -1.10
CA GLU A 147 -23.50 6.27 -1.74
C GLU A 147 -24.69 7.09 -1.22
N ASP A 148 -25.88 6.49 -1.15
CA ASP A 148 -27.10 7.16 -0.69
C ASP A 148 -26.98 7.71 0.73
N ILE A 149 -26.38 6.94 1.66
CA ILE A 149 -26.17 7.38 3.04
C ILE A 149 -25.26 8.61 3.09
N VAL A 150 -24.18 8.61 2.30
CA VAL A 150 -23.24 9.72 2.27
C VAL A 150 -23.89 10.96 1.66
N VAL A 151 -24.62 10.81 0.55
CA VAL A 151 -25.30 11.92 -0.12
C VAL A 151 -26.37 12.53 0.79
N GLU A 152 -27.22 11.70 1.40
CA GLU A 152 -28.27 12.15 2.31
C GLU A 152 -27.69 12.93 3.50
N ALA A 153 -26.60 12.44 4.10
CA ALA A 153 -25.96 13.11 5.23
C ALA A 153 -25.44 14.52 4.87
N PHE A 154 -24.82 14.68 3.70
CA PHE A 154 -24.32 15.98 3.24
C PHE A 154 -25.46 16.93 2.87
N LEU A 155 -26.54 16.44 2.25
CA LEU A 155 -27.69 17.26 1.86
C LEU A 155 -28.53 17.71 3.07
N ASN A 156 -28.60 16.91 4.13
CA ASN A 156 -29.32 17.24 5.36
C ASN A 156 -28.51 18.13 6.33
N THR A 157 -27.25 18.43 6.02
CA THR A 157 -26.39 19.24 6.89
C THR A 157 -26.69 20.74 6.71
N PRO A 158 -27.10 21.47 7.76
CA PRO A 158 -27.59 22.84 7.63
C PRO A 158 -26.49 23.87 7.32
N MET A 159 -25.30 23.76 7.92
CA MET A 159 -24.17 24.65 7.60
C MET A 159 -22.83 23.99 7.96
N LEU A 160 -21.87 24.04 7.04
CA LEU A 160 -20.56 23.39 7.17
C LEU A 160 -19.45 24.41 6.93
N PHE A 161 -18.45 24.44 7.81
CA PHE A 161 -17.21 25.14 7.57
C PHE A 161 -16.18 24.17 6.98
N VAL A 162 -15.67 24.52 5.80
CA VAL A 162 -14.73 23.68 5.06
C VAL A 162 -13.46 24.47 4.80
N THR A 163 -12.34 23.98 5.30
CA THR A 163 -11.02 24.50 4.97
C THR A 163 -10.43 23.64 3.87
N PHE A 164 -10.03 24.25 2.75
CA PHE A 164 -9.47 23.51 1.60
C PHE A 164 -8.32 24.27 0.95
N ASP A 165 -7.43 23.52 0.31
CA ASP A 165 -6.32 24.07 -0.46
C ASP A 165 -6.85 24.74 -1.74
N LYS A 166 -6.54 26.02 -1.93
CA LYS A 166 -7.12 26.82 -3.03
C LYS A 166 -6.71 26.33 -4.43
N LYS A 167 -5.55 25.67 -4.57
CA LYS A 167 -5.00 25.23 -5.86
C LYS A 167 -5.53 23.85 -6.24
N THR A 168 -5.50 22.92 -5.32
CA THR A 168 -5.90 21.52 -5.51
C THR A 168 -7.38 21.27 -5.22
N LYS A 169 -8.05 22.21 -4.52
CA LYS A 169 -9.43 22.09 -4.03
C LYS A 169 -9.66 20.91 -3.10
N VAL A 170 -8.59 20.40 -2.50
CA VAL A 170 -8.65 19.29 -1.53
C VAL A 170 -8.99 19.84 -0.16
N VAL A 171 -10.00 19.25 0.47
CA VAL A 171 -10.41 19.59 1.84
C VAL A 171 -9.33 19.12 2.81
N ALA A 172 -8.94 20.02 3.71
CA ALA A 172 -7.98 19.76 4.78
C ALA A 172 -8.68 19.57 6.14
N ALA A 173 -9.78 20.30 6.38
CA ALA A 173 -10.53 20.21 7.63
C ALA A 173 -12.01 20.57 7.44
N VAL A 174 -12.84 20.03 8.33
CA VAL A 174 -14.29 20.21 8.36
C VAL A 174 -14.72 20.49 9.79
N SER A 175 -15.61 21.47 9.96
CA SER A 175 -16.28 21.73 11.23
C SER A 175 -17.73 22.16 10.99
N VAL A 176 -18.56 22.04 12.02
CA VAL A 176 -19.95 22.50 12.01
C VAL A 176 -20.01 23.88 12.65
N ALA A 177 -20.95 24.72 12.23
CA ALA A 177 -21.29 25.90 13.01
C ALA A 177 -21.89 25.43 14.34
N GLU A 178 -21.25 25.76 15.46
CA GLU A 178 -21.92 25.66 16.76
C GLU A 178 -23.09 26.65 16.75
N ASN A 179 -24.30 26.15 17.03
CA ASN A 179 -25.44 26.99 17.36
C ASN A 179 -25.25 27.58 18.75
#